data_AF-A0A9E8MUU0-F1
#
_entry.id   AF-A0A9E8MUU0-F1
#
_cell.length_a   1.000
_cell.length_b   1.000
_cell.length_c   1.000
_cell.angle_alpha   90.00
_cell.angle_beta   90.00
_cell.angle_gamma   90.00
#
_symmetry.space_group_name_H-M   'P 1'
#
loop_
_entity.id
_entity.type
_entity.pdbx_description
1 polymer ?
#
loop_
_entity_poly.entity_id
_entity_poly.type
_entity_poly.pdbx_seq_one_letter_code
_entity_poly.pdbx_strand_id
1 'polypeptide(L)'
;MRYKKIRGLKRKVANIPKWIEGYLEFHHEHLIEYKYNKAKVYVDPWDNLNFTNSHIREPKGKAKREILKGLEKIYDSWKIELEKLNKPYYYYIFSYYLFKSKKI
;
A
#
# COMPACT_ATOMS: atom_id res chain seq x y z
N MET A 1 1.67 22.55 -12.81
CA MET A 1 1.33 21.45 -11.89
C MET A 1 2.16 21.59 -10.61
N ARG A 2 1.53 21.82 -9.44
CA ARG A 2 2.26 22.11 -8.18
C ARG A 2 2.45 20.83 -7.36
N TYR A 3 3.70 20.50 -7.04
CA TYR A 3 4.02 19.37 -6.18
C TYR A 3 4.04 19.79 -4.71
N LYS A 4 3.28 19.08 -3.87
CA LYS A 4 3.24 19.32 -2.43
C LYS A 4 4.45 18.68 -1.75
N LYS A 5 5.13 19.43 -0.88
CA LYS A 5 6.17 18.88 -0.01
C LYS A 5 5.52 17.99 1.04
N ILE A 6 6.00 16.76 1.18
CA ILE A 6 5.60 15.88 2.29
C ILE A 6 6.24 16.40 3.57
N ARG A 7 5.42 16.96 4.47
CA ARG A 7 5.86 17.39 5.80
C ARG A 7 6.09 16.18 6.69
N GLY A 8 7.12 16.23 7.54
CA GLY A 8 7.43 15.13 8.46
C GLY A 8 7.85 13.83 7.77
N LEU A 9 8.44 13.88 6.57
CA LEU A 9 8.80 12.69 5.80
C LEU A 9 9.64 11.68 6.62
N LYS A 10 10.63 12.14 7.40
CA LYS A 10 11.43 11.26 8.26
C LYS A 10 10.58 10.46 9.25
N ARG A 11 9.62 11.12 9.92
CA ARG A 11 8.68 10.49 10.86
C ARG A 11 7.77 9.50 10.14
N LYS A 12 7.25 9.88 8.97
CA LYS A 12 6.40 9.01 8.14
C LYS A 12 7.15 7.76 7.68
N VAL A 13 8.40 7.89 7.25
CA VAL A 13 9.27 6.75 6.92
C VAL A 13 9.54 5.87 8.15
N ALA A 14 9.75 6.46 9.32
CA ALA A 14 9.94 5.71 10.56
C ALA A 14 8.69 4.94 11.00
N ASN A 15 7.49 5.37 10.58
CA ASN A 15 6.22 4.71 10.87
C ASN A 15 5.86 3.59 9.88
N ILE A 16 6.64 3.39 8.80
CA ILE A 16 6.38 2.33 7.82
C ILE A 16 6.28 0.95 8.48
N PRO A 17 7.15 0.54 9.41
CA PRO A 17 7.03 -0.77 10.06
C PRO A 17 5.67 -0.98 10.75
N LYS A 18 5.20 0.03 11.51
CA LYS A 18 3.88 -0.01 12.16
C LYS A 18 2.73 -0.08 11.14
N TRP A 19 2.88 0.61 10.01
CA TRP A 19 1.92 0.49 8.90
C TRP A 19 1.92 -0.93 8.31
N ILE A 20 3.08 -1.55 8.12
CA ILE A 20 3.17 -2.95 7.64
C ILE A 20 2.41 -3.87 8.60
N GLU A 21 2.72 -3.79 9.90
CA GLU A 21 2.11 -4.62 10.94
C GLU A 21 0.57 -4.51 10.93
N GLY A 22 0.03 -3.29 10.82
CA GLY A 22 -1.42 -3.07 10.76
C GLY A 22 -2.11 -3.62 9.51
N TYR A 23 -1.36 -4.02 8.49
CA TYR A 23 -1.88 -4.64 7.26
C TYR A 23 -1.46 -6.11 7.11
N LEU A 24 -0.69 -6.69 8.03
CA LEU A 24 -0.29 -8.10 7.92
C LEU A 24 -1.49 -9.06 8.05
N GLU A 25 -2.46 -8.70 8.89
CA GLU A 25 -3.66 -9.50 9.10
C GLU A 25 -4.72 -9.19 8.02
N PHE A 26 -5.22 -10.23 7.38
CA PHE A 26 -6.26 -10.12 6.36
C PHE A 26 -7.66 -10.36 6.96
N HIS A 27 -8.34 -9.27 7.31
CA HIS A 27 -9.71 -9.31 7.86
C HIS A 27 -10.76 -9.56 6.76
N HIS A 28 -10.81 -10.79 6.24
CA HIS A 28 -11.78 -11.22 5.22
C HIS A 28 -13.24 -11.12 5.70
N GLU A 29 -13.48 -11.20 7.00
CA GLU A 29 -14.81 -11.06 7.63
C GLU A 29 -15.47 -9.73 7.27
N HIS A 30 -14.69 -8.65 7.25
CA HIS A 30 -15.17 -7.32 6.88
C HIS A 30 -15.62 -7.25 5.41
N LEU A 31 -15.02 -8.04 4.52
CA LEU A 31 -15.46 -8.09 3.12
C LEU A 31 -16.86 -8.70 3.01
N ILE A 32 -17.11 -9.74 3.81
CA ILE A 32 -18.40 -10.45 3.84
C ILE A 32 -19.47 -9.56 4.47
N GLU A 33 -19.19 -8.99 5.65
CA GLU A 33 -20.12 -8.16 6.43
C GLU A 33 -20.61 -6.96 5.62
N TYR A 34 -19.69 -6.23 4.99
CA TYR A 34 -20.00 -5.02 4.24
C TYR A 34 -20.24 -5.26 2.74
N LYS A 35 -20.33 -6.52 2.31
CA LYS A 35 -20.53 -6.93 0.89
C LYS A 35 -19.51 -6.31 -0.08
N TYR A 36 -18.26 -6.14 0.37
CA TYR A 36 -17.17 -5.71 -0.48
C TYR A 36 -16.55 -6.90 -1.21
N ASN A 37 -16.19 -6.68 -2.47
CA ASN A 37 -15.52 -7.69 -3.30
C ASN A 37 -13.99 -7.49 -3.40
N LYS A 38 -13.44 -6.50 -2.69
CA LYS A 38 -12.02 -6.15 -2.77
C LYS A 38 -11.51 -5.56 -1.47
N ALA A 39 -10.29 -5.91 -1.11
CA ALA A 39 -9.50 -5.22 -0.10
C ALA A 39 -8.43 -4.35 -0.76
N LYS A 40 -7.99 -3.30 -0.05
CA LYS A 40 -6.94 -2.39 -0.51
C LYS A 40 -6.00 -2.05 0.63
N VAL A 41 -4.72 -1.94 0.30
CA VAL A 41 -3.70 -1.39 1.20
C VAL A 41 -3.50 0.08 0.82
N TYR A 42 -3.57 0.97 1.81
CA TYR A 42 -3.33 2.41 1.63
C TYR A 42 -2.02 2.81 2.29
N VAL A 43 -1.14 3.47 1.54
CA VAL A 43 0.18 3.94 1.97
C VAL A 43 0.12 5.44 2.28
N ASP A 44 -0.22 5.84 3.52
CA ASP A 44 -0.13 7.26 3.92
C ASP A 44 1.35 7.73 3.92
N PRO A 45 1.70 8.90 3.35
CA PRO A 45 0.86 9.92 2.70
C PRO A 45 0.78 9.85 1.18
N TRP A 46 1.27 8.78 0.56
CA TRP A 46 1.28 8.68 -0.89
C TRP A 46 -0.09 8.36 -1.48
N ASP A 47 -0.94 7.67 -0.72
CA ASP A 47 -2.34 7.39 -1.09
C ASP A 47 -3.34 8.37 -0.47
N ASN A 48 -2.86 9.47 0.10
CA ASN A 48 -3.75 10.46 0.72
C ASN A 48 -4.52 11.22 -0.38
N LEU A 49 -5.85 11.19 -0.33
CA LEU A 49 -6.73 11.91 -1.25
C LEU A 49 -6.49 13.41 -1.08
N ASN A 50 -5.73 14.02 -2.01
CA ASN A 50 -5.56 15.46 -2.01
C ASN A 50 -6.85 16.12 -2.51
N PHE A 51 -7.63 16.72 -1.61
CA PHE A 51 -8.72 17.66 -1.94
C PHE A 51 -8.25 18.98 -2.59
N THR A 52 -7.00 19.02 -3.06
CA THR A 52 -6.37 20.21 -3.64
C THR A 52 -5.73 19.80 -4.97
N ASN A 53 -5.73 20.69 -5.97
CA ASN A 53 -5.09 20.51 -7.30
C ASN A 53 -3.55 20.40 -7.24
N SER A 54 -3.00 19.80 -6.19
CA SER A 54 -1.58 19.56 -5.98
C SER A 54 -1.30 18.07 -5.93
N HIS A 55 -0.18 17.67 -6.53
CA HIS A 55 0.23 16.27 -6.55
C HIS A 55 1.21 15.99 -5.41
N ILE A 56 1.05 14.85 -4.73
CA ILE A 56 2.07 14.33 -3.84
C ILE A 56 3.22 13.79 -4.70
N ARG A 57 4.46 14.08 -4.30
CA ARG A 57 5.62 13.52 -4.96
C ARG A 57 5.72 12.03 -4.65
N GLU A 58 6.09 11.24 -5.65
CA GLU A 58 6.36 9.82 -5.50
C GLU A 58 7.39 9.56 -4.38
N PRO A 59 7.31 8.42 -3.67
CA PRO A 59 8.32 8.05 -2.69
C PRO A 59 9.67 7.86 -3.39
N LYS A 60 10.75 8.33 -2.76
CA LYS A 60 12.13 8.20 -3.27
C LYS A 60 13.08 7.71 -2.18
N GLY A 61 14.21 7.14 -2.59
CA GLY A 61 15.28 6.69 -1.70
C GLY A 61 14.77 5.68 -0.67
N LYS A 62 15.10 5.93 0.62
CA LYS A 62 14.71 5.05 1.73
C LYS A 62 13.20 4.80 1.78
N ALA A 63 12.37 5.84 1.62
CA ALA A 63 10.91 5.70 1.66
C ALA A 63 10.40 4.68 0.64
N LYS A 64 10.85 4.78 -0.63
CA LYS A 64 10.45 3.86 -1.70
C LYS A 64 10.83 2.43 -1.35
N ARG A 65 12.06 2.21 -0.88
CA ARG A 65 12.55 0.87 -0.54
C ARG A 65 11.77 0.24 0.61
N GLU A 66 11.50 0.98 1.68
CA GLU A 66 10.76 0.45 2.83
C GLU A 66 9.30 0.17 2.48
N ILE A 67 8.65 1.01 1.66
CA ILE A 67 7.27 0.76 1.17
C ILE A 67 7.23 -0.50 0.34
N LEU A 68 8.15 -0.68 -0.62
CA LEU A 68 8.18 -1.85 -1.49
C LEU A 68 8.34 -3.15 -0.69
N LYS A 69 9.32 -3.17 0.24
CA LYS A 69 9.50 -4.30 1.16
C LYS A 69 8.27 -4.58 2.00
N GLY A 70 7.56 -3.52 2.43
CA GLY A 70 6.32 -3.66 3.17
C GLY A 70 5.19 -4.25 2.36
N LEU A 71 5.02 -3.78 1.11
CA LEU A 71 4.02 -4.31 0.18
C LEU A 71 4.28 -5.79 -0.14
N GLU A 72 5.53 -6.19 -0.33
CA GLU A 72 5.90 -7.61 -0.51
C GLU A 72 5.50 -8.45 0.70
N LYS A 73 5.81 -8.00 1.92
CA LYS A 73 5.43 -8.71 3.16
C LYS A 73 3.92 -8.85 3.33
N ILE A 74 3.18 -7.76 3.10
CA ILE A 74 1.71 -7.79 3.18
C ILE A 74 1.15 -8.71 2.10
N TYR A 75 1.75 -8.69 0.91
CA TYR A 75 1.36 -9.56 -0.19
C TYR A 75 1.49 -11.03 0.18
N ASP A 76 2.66 -11.44 0.67
CA ASP A 76 2.91 -12.82 1.07
C ASP A 76 1.97 -13.25 2.21
N SER A 77 1.75 -12.39 3.20
CA SER A 77 0.84 -12.66 4.32
C SER A 77 -0.60 -12.88 3.85
N TRP A 78 -1.13 -11.96 3.04
CA TRP A 78 -2.50 -12.07 2.53
C TRP A 78 -2.67 -13.25 1.59
N LYS A 79 -1.64 -13.60 0.81
CA LYS A 79 -1.67 -14.78 -0.06
C LYS A 79 -1.88 -16.05 0.77
N ILE A 80 -1.17 -16.20 1.88
CA ILE A 80 -1.33 -17.34 2.81
C ILE A 80 -2.76 -17.39 3.36
N GLU A 81 -3.30 -16.25 3.81
CA GLU A 81 -4.68 -16.21 4.33
C GLU A 81 -5.72 -16.51 3.26
N LEU A 82 -5.54 -16.01 2.03
CA LEU A 82 -6.43 -16.29 0.91
C LEU A 82 -6.40 -17.76 0.47
N GLU A 83 -5.23 -18.40 0.49
CA GLU A 83 -5.08 -19.82 0.19
C GLU A 83 -5.85 -20.70 1.18
N LYS A 84 -5.93 -20.32 2.46
CA LYS A 84 -6.72 -21.02 3.48
C LYS A 84 -8.23 -20.97 3.21
N LEU A 85 -8.72 -19.91 2.55
CA LEU A 85 -10.15 -19.75 2.27
C LEU A 85 -10.67 -20.73 1.21
N ASN A 86 -9.79 -21.39 0.45
CA ASN A 86 -10.10 -22.36 -0.61
C ASN A 86 -11.20 -21.88 -1.59
N LYS A 87 -11.20 -20.58 -1.89
CA LYS A 87 -12.12 -19.93 -2.83
C LYS A 87 -11.34 -19.34 -4.00
N PRO A 88 -11.93 -19.27 -5.20
CA PRO A 88 -11.30 -18.55 -6.30
C PRO A 88 -11.18 -17.07 -5.92
N TYR A 89 -9.96 -16.54 -5.96
CA TYR A 89 -9.68 -15.14 -5.69
C TYR A 89 -8.80 -14.57 -6.80
N TYR A 90 -8.98 -13.27 -7.07
CA TYR A 90 -8.05 -12.52 -7.91
C TYR A 90 -7.21 -11.64 -7.00
N TYR A 91 -5.89 -11.91 -6.94
CA TYR A 91 -4.96 -11.16 -6.11
C TYR A 91 -3.86 -10.54 -6.96
N TYR A 92 -3.71 -9.22 -6.87
CA TYR A 92 -2.78 -8.45 -7.70
C TYR A 92 -2.26 -7.22 -6.96
N ILE A 93 -0.94 -6.99 -7.01
CA ILE A 93 -0.34 -5.74 -6.55
C ILE A 93 -0.41 -4.71 -7.67
N PHE A 94 -1.34 -3.76 -7.58
CA PHE A 94 -1.35 -2.59 -8.46
C PHE A 94 -0.60 -1.43 -7.81
N SER A 95 0.61 -1.16 -8.27
CA SER A 95 1.35 0.04 -7.88
C SER A 95 1.59 0.93 -9.09
N TYR A 96 0.90 2.08 -9.12
CA TYR A 96 1.08 3.13 -10.13
C TYR A 96 2.56 3.57 -10.24
N TYR A 97 3.32 3.46 -9.15
CA TYR A 97 4.71 3.88 -9.04
C TYR A 97 5.74 2.80 -9.41
N LEU A 98 5.33 1.54 -9.59
CA LEU A 98 6.23 0.45 -9.99
C LEU A 98 6.63 0.54 -11.47
N PHE A 99 5.69 0.94 -12.33
CA PHE A 99 5.86 0.88 -13.78
C PHE A 99 6.82 1.94 -14.36
N LYS A 100 7.11 3.02 -13.63
CA LYS A 100 7.99 4.10 -14.14
C LYS A 100 9.49 3.90 -13.86
N SER A 101 9.90 2.86 -13.14
CA SER A 101 11.34 2.63 -12.83
C SER A 101 11.95 1.35 -13.39
N LYS A 102 11.36 0.76 -14.44
CA LYS A 102 12.08 -0.15 -15.34
C LYS A 102 12.22 0.53 -16.71
N LYS A 103 13.21 1.41 -16.83
CA LYS A 103 13.98 1.47 -18.08
C LYS A 103 15.12 0.48 -17.88
N ILE A 104 15.06 -0.63 -18.62
CA ILE A 104 16.23 -1.45 -18.93
C ILE A 104 17.19 -0.58 -19.73
#